data_AF-A0A926KKR6-F1
#
_entry.id   AF-A0A926KKR6-F1
#
_cell.length_a   1.000
_cell.length_b   1.000
_cell.length_c   1.000
_cell.angle_alpha   90.00
_cell.angle_beta   90.00
_cell.angle_gamma   90.00
#
_symmetry.space_group_name_H-M   'P 1'
#
loop_
_entity.id
_entity.type
_entity.pdbx_description
1 polymer ?
#
loop_
_entity_poly.entity_id
_entity_poly.type
_entity_poly.pdbx_seq_one_letter_code
_entity_poly.pdbx_strand_id
1 'polypeptide(L)' 'MIMTFQSPQVNLEQKSNVSRDEWWGLILLFVVWVVSQVALDRAISSCRDSGGLAKVESWAFSLMWKVECYKNS' A
#
# COMPACT_ATOMS: atom_id res chain seq x y z
N MET A 1 50.05 9.78 -12.15
CA MET A 1 49.12 9.68 -11.00
C MET A 1 48.07 8.65 -11.40
N ILE A 2 48.13 7.44 -10.84
CA ILE A 2 47.28 6.32 -11.26
C ILE A 2 46.03 6.34 -10.38
N MET A 3 44.86 6.62 -10.94
CA MET A 3 43.59 6.50 -10.22
C MET A 3 43.22 5.02 -10.15
N THR A 4 43.43 4.40 -8.98
CA THR A 4 42.91 3.07 -8.70
C THR A 4 41.40 3.15 -8.54
N PHE A 5 40.66 2.69 -9.54
CA PHE A 5 39.21 2.55 -9.46
C PHE A 5 38.90 1.38 -8.52
N GLN A 6 38.53 1.68 -7.28
CA GLN A 6 38.17 0.69 -6.28
C GLN A 6 36.69 0.33 -6.51
N SER A 7 36.43 -0.84 -7.09
CA SER A 7 35.06 -1.32 -7.27
C SER A 7 34.36 -1.40 -5.91
N PRO A 8 33.12 -0.88 -5.76
CA PRO A 8 32.39 -1.04 -4.51
C PRO A 8 32.24 -2.53 -4.25
N GLN A 9 32.85 -3.01 -3.16
CA GLN A 9 32.60 -4.36 -2.68
C GLN A 9 31.17 -4.37 -2.15
N VAL A 10 30.25 -4.81 -3.00
CA VAL A 10 28.90 -5.14 -2.56
C VAL A 10 29.06 -6.33 -1.64
N ASN A 11 29.11 -6.05 -0.35
CA ASN A 11 29.16 -7.06 0.68
C ASN A 11 27.80 -7.78 0.64
N LEU A 12 27.76 -8.90 -0.09
CA LEU A 12 26.57 -9.74 -0.32
C LEU A 12 26.01 -10.38 0.96
N GLU A 13 26.64 -10.13 2.11
CA GLU A 13 26.23 -10.65 3.42
C GLU A 13 25.18 -9.79 4.14
N GLN A 14 24.56 -8.80 3.49
CA GLN A 14 23.30 -8.26 4.00
C GLN A 14 22.12 -9.13 3.57
N LYS A 15 22.22 -10.44 3.84
CA LYS A 15 21.06 -11.32 3.88
C LYS A 15 20.30 -10.89 5.13
N SER A 16 19.45 -9.88 4.97
CA SER A 16 18.46 -9.48 5.96
C SER A 16 17.77 -10.77 6.39
N ASN A 17 18.18 -11.29 7.55
CA ASN A 17 17.64 -12.52 8.10
C ASN A 17 16.33 -12.11 8.75
N VAL A 18 15.37 -11.74 7.90
CA VAL A 18 14.01 -11.42 8.31
C VAL A 18 13.55 -12.64 9.07
N SER A 19 13.37 -12.47 10.38
CA SER A 19 12.90 -13.57 11.22
C SER A 19 11.60 -14.09 10.61
N ARG A 20 11.35 -15.40 10.70
CA ARG A 20 10.11 -15.99 10.19
C ARG A 20 8.88 -15.22 10.69
N ASP A 21 8.94 -14.69 11.91
CA ASP A 21 7.88 -13.91 12.52
C ASP A 21 7.72 -12.51 11.90
N GLU A 22 8.82 -11.85 11.54
CA GLU A 22 8.78 -10.59 10.78
C GLU A 22 8.22 -10.80 9.38
N TRP A 23 8.54 -11.94 8.75
CA TRP A 23 8.02 -12.28 7.42
C TRP A 23 6.50 -12.49 7.46
N TRP A 24 5.99 -13.20 8.46
CA TRP A 24 4.55 -13.33 8.69
C TRP A 24 3.91 -11.98 9.02
N GLY A 25 4.58 -11.12 9.80
CA GLY A 25 4.13 -9.76 10.07
C GLY A 25 3.96 -8.93 8.79
N LEU A 26 4.92 -8.97 7.88
CA LEU A 26 4.86 -8.28 6.59
C LEU A 26 3.75 -8.83 5.69
N ILE A 27 3.58 -10.16 5.66
CA ILE A 27 2.48 -10.79 4.91
C ILE A 27 1.13 -10.33 5.46
N LEU A 28 0.95 -10.30 6.78
CA LEU A 28 -0.29 -9.84 7.40
C LEU A 28 -0.58 -8.37 7.05
N LEU A 29 0.43 -7.50 7.14
CA LEU A 29 0.29 -6.09 6.75
C LEU A 29 -0.09 -5.95 5.26
N PHE A 30 0.52 -6.75 4.39
CA PHE A 30 0.18 -6.76 2.96
C PHE A 30 -1.26 -7.24 2.72
N VAL A 31 -1.69 -8.31 3.39
CA VAL A 31 -3.07 -8.82 3.28
C VAL A 31 -4.08 -7.79 3.76
N VAL A 32 -3.84 -7.14 4.91
CA VAL A 32 -4.71 -6.07 5.42
C VAL A 32 -4.78 -4.90 4.44
N TRP A 33 -3.66 -4.53 3.82
CA TRP A 33 -3.62 -3.49 2.81
C TRP A 33 -4.45 -3.85 1.58
N VAL A 34 -4.28 -5.05 1.02
CA VAL A 34 -5.06 -5.53 -0.15
C VAL A 34 -6.55 -5.57 0.19
N VAL A 35 -6.94 -6.11 1.34
CA VAL A 35 -8.34 -6.18 1.77
C VAL A 35 -8.93 -4.78 1.91
N SER A 36 -8.17 -3.82 2.45
CA SER A 36 -8.60 -2.43 2.57
C SER A 36 -8.87 -1.79 1.21
N GLN A 37 -8.01 -2.01 0.21
CA GLN A 37 -8.20 -1.53 -1.15
C GLN A 37 -9.45 -2.14 -1.80
N VAL A 38 -9.64 -3.45 -1.66
CA VAL A 38 -10.83 -4.14 -2.21
C VAL A 38 -12.12 -3.63 -1.56
N ALA A 39 -12.11 -3.37 -0.26
CA ALA A 39 -13.26 -2.79 0.44
C ALA A 39 -13.58 -1.38 -0.07
N LEU A 40 -12.56 -0.56 -0.32
CA LEU A 40 -12.69 0.78 -0.89
C LEU A 40 -13.31 0.72 -2.30
N ASP A 41 -12.79 -0.13 -3.18
CA ASP A 41 -13.30 -0.31 -4.54
C ASP A 41 -14.76 -0.78 -4.55
N ARG A 42 -15.11 -1.70 -3.65
CA ARG A 42 -16.51 -2.15 -3.49
C ARG A 42 -17.41 -1.00 -3.06
N ALA A 43 -17.01 -0.19 -2.09
CA ALA A 43 -17.78 0.98 -1.66
C ALA A 43 -17.98 1.99 -2.80
N ILE A 44 -16.94 2.28 -3.57
CA ILE A 44 -17.00 3.15 -4.75
C ILE A 44 -17.96 2.56 -5.80
N SER A 45 -17.84 1.26 -6.10
CA SER A 45 -18.71 0.59 -7.07
C SER A 45 -20.17 0.62 -6.64
N SER A 46 -20.46 0.43 -5.34
CA SER A 46 -21.82 0.49 -4.79
C SER A 46 -22.43 1.87 -4.94
N CYS A 47 -21.64 2.94 -4.75
CA CYS A 47 -22.11 4.30 -5.02
C CYS A 47 -22.44 4.48 -6.52
N ARG A 48 -21.58 3.95 -7.40
CA ARG A 48 -21.74 4.04 -8.86
C ARG A 48 -22.96 3.28 -9.37
N ASP A 49 -23.17 2.06 -8.88
CA ASP A 49 -24.29 1.20 -9.24
C ASP A 49 -25.63 1.79 -8.79
N SER A 50 -25.61 2.59 -7.72
CA SER A 50 -26.77 3.36 -7.24
C SER A 50 -27.05 4.63 -8.07
N GLY A 51 -26.29 4.88 -9.15
CA GLY A 51 -26.39 6.08 -9.99
C GLY A 51 -25.77 7.34 -9.37
N GLY A 52 -24.95 7.18 -8.35
CA GLY A 52 -24.22 8.26 -7.68
C GLY A 52 -22.75 8.35 -8.07
N LEU A 53 -22.09 9.40 -7.60
CA LEU A 53 -20.64 9.56 -7.64
C LEU A 53 -20.06 9.26 -6.25
N ALA A 54 -18.92 8.58 -6.20
CA ALA A 54 -18.17 8.36 -4.96
C ALA A 54 -17.10 9.44 -4.83
N LYS A 55 -17.08 10.18 -3.72
CA LYS A 55 -15.94 11.00 -3.34
C LYS A 55 -15.16 10.29 -2.26
N VAL A 56 -13.87 10.14 -2.53
CA VAL A 56 -12.93 9.46 -1.65
C VAL A 56 -12.03 10.53 -1.05
N GLU A 57 -12.12 10.72 0.25
CA GLU A 57 -11.23 11.60 1.00
C GLU A 57 -10.30 10.76 1.88
N SER A 58 -9.00 10.93 1.71
CA SER A 58 -7.97 10.32 2.56
C SER A 58 -7.56 11.27 3.68
N TRP A 59 -7.47 10.77 4.90
CA TRP A 59 -7.06 11.52 6.07
C TRP A 59 -6.07 10.69 6.91
N ALA A 60 -5.33 11.35 7.81
CA ALA A 60 -4.27 10.74 8.60
C ALA A 60 -3.22 9.98 7.75
N PHE A 61 -2.52 10.71 6.85
CA PHE A 61 -1.43 10.16 6.05
C PHE A 61 -1.83 8.96 5.15
N SER A 62 -3.04 8.96 4.62
CA SER A 62 -3.59 7.89 3.76
C SER A 62 -3.88 6.56 4.46
N LEU A 63 -3.90 6.55 5.80
CA LEU A 63 -4.28 5.37 6.58
C LEU A 63 -5.79 5.22 6.72
N MET A 64 -6.54 6.31 6.62
CA MET A 64 -7.99 6.30 6.71
C MET A 64 -8.63 6.88 5.46
N TRP A 65 -9.70 6.22 5.01
CA TRP A 65 -10.45 6.58 3.82
C TRP A 65 -11.89 6.82 4.20
N LYS A 66 -12.44 7.95 3.79
CA LYS A 66 -13.86 8.26 3.89
C LYS A 66 -14.44 8.21 2.48
N VAL A 67 -15.41 7.31 2.26
CA VAL A 67 -16.14 7.22 1.00
C VAL A 67 -17.52 7.82 1.23
N GLU A 68 -17.81 8.94 0.60
CA GLU A 68 -19.14 9.54 0.58
C GLU A 68 -19.77 9.32 -0.80
N CYS A 69 -20.94 8.70 -0.83
CA CYS A 69 -21.75 8.61 -2.05
C CYS A 69 -22.62 9.86 -2.15
N TYR A 70 -22.56 10.56 -3.28
CA TYR A 70 -23.50 11.64 -3.60
C TYR A 70 -24.32 11.29 -4.82
N LYS A 71 -25.59 11.68 -4.79
CA LYS A 71 -26.45 11.59 -5.97
C LYS A 71 -26.07 12.73 -6.91
N ASN A 72 -25.65 12.41 -8.13
CA ASN A 72 -25.36 13.40 -9.15
C ASN A 72 -26.69 13.96 -9.67
N SER A 73 -27.16 15.04 -9.04
CA SER A 73 -28.38 15.78 -9.39
C SER A 73 -28.03 17.17 -9.90
#